data_AF-A6HH77-F1
#
_entry.id   AF-A6HH77-F1
#
_cell.length_a   1.000
_cell.length_b   1.000
_cell.length_c   1.000
_cell.angle_alpha   90.00
_cell.angle_beta   90.00
_cell.angle_gamma   90.00
#
_symmetry.space_group_name_H-M   'P 1'
#
loop_
_entity.id
_entity.type
_entity.pdbx_description
1 polymer ?
#
loop_
_entity_poly.entity_id
_entity_poly.type
_entity_poly.pdbx_seq_one_letter_code
_entity_poly.pdbx_strand_id
1 'polypeptide(L)'
;MDHHTASESFMKHMQNEYRARGGCPADWIWLVPPVSGSITPVFHQEMLNYVLSLFYYYQIEPWKTHIWQDEKLRPRRREIRFTVLVKVVFFASVLMRKVMASPVRATVLFATETGKSEALARDLAALFSYAFNTKVVCMEQYKANTLEEEQLLLVVTSTFDNGDCPSNGQTMKKSLFMMKELGHTFRYAVFGLGSSMYPQFCAFAHDIDQKLSHLGASQLAPTGEGDELSGQEDAFRSWAVQTFRAACETFDVQSKHCIQIPKRYISNATWEPEQYKLTQSPEPQDLNK
;
A
#
# COMPACT_ATOMS: atom_id res chain seq x y z
N MET A 1 -1.70 -2.71 -60.09
CA MET A 1 -2.04 -1.37 -60.59
C MET A 1 -1.18 -1.09 -61.79
N ASP A 2 -1.74 -0.51 -62.86
CA ASP A 2 -0.97 -0.03 -64.00
C ASP A 2 -0.16 1.22 -63.60
N HIS A 3 1.08 1.32 -64.07
CA HIS A 3 1.98 2.43 -63.80
C HIS A 3 1.43 3.76 -64.34
N HIS A 4 0.70 3.73 -65.46
CA HIS A 4 0.03 4.90 -66.00
C HIS A 4 -1.06 5.42 -65.07
N THR A 5 -1.97 4.54 -64.63
CA THR A 5 -3.04 4.92 -63.70
C THR A 5 -2.49 5.41 -62.35
N ALA A 6 -1.42 4.79 -61.85
CA ALA A 6 -0.76 5.23 -60.62
C ALA A 6 -0.16 6.64 -60.76
N SER A 7 0.50 6.91 -61.89
CA SER A 7 1.08 8.22 -62.17
C SER A 7 0.02 9.34 -62.29
N GLU A 8 -1.12 9.07 -62.94
CA GLU A 8 -2.24 10.01 -63.00
C GLU A 8 -2.87 10.27 -61.63
N SER A 9 -3.03 9.22 -60.82
CA SER A 9 -3.53 9.34 -59.45
C SER A 9 -2.60 10.20 -58.60
N PHE A 10 -1.28 10.01 -58.74
CA PHE A 10 -0.30 10.84 -58.05
C PHE A 10 -0.37 12.31 -58.49
N MET A 11 -0.51 12.60 -59.79
CA MET A 11 -0.65 13.98 -60.27
C MET A 11 -1.88 14.69 -59.68
N LYS A 12 -3.00 13.98 -59.51
CA LYS A 12 -4.19 14.51 -58.81
C LYS A 12 -3.90 14.78 -57.32
N HIS A 13 -3.20 13.86 -56.65
CA HIS A 13 -2.79 14.06 -55.26
C HIS A 13 -1.86 15.27 -55.12
N MET A 14 -0.85 15.40 -55.98
CA MET A 14 0.07 16.53 -56.00
C MET A 14 -0.67 17.87 -56.16
N GLN A 15 -1.63 17.96 -57.10
CA GLN A 15 -2.45 19.18 -57.26
C GLN A 15 -3.26 19.51 -56.01
N ASN A 16 -3.80 18.51 -55.32
CA ASN A 16 -4.55 18.72 -54.08
C ASN A 16 -3.65 19.21 -52.94
N GLU A 17 -2.46 18.63 -52.77
CA GLU A 17 -1.48 19.08 -51.76
C GLU A 17 -0.96 20.49 -52.06
N TYR A 18 -0.70 20.82 -53.32
CA TYR A 18 -0.34 22.19 -53.72
C TYR A 18 -1.45 23.19 -53.36
N ARG A 19 -2.73 22.84 -53.57
CA ARG A 19 -3.86 23.69 -53.16
C ARG A 19 -3.99 23.81 -51.64
N ALA A 20 -3.75 22.74 -50.90
CA ALA A 20 -3.96 22.71 -49.46
C ALA A 20 -2.80 23.32 -48.66
N ARG A 21 -1.55 23.06 -49.06
CA ARG A 21 -0.34 23.37 -48.28
C ARG A 21 0.73 24.14 -49.05
N GLY A 22 0.52 24.40 -50.34
CA GLY A 22 1.48 25.11 -51.19
C GLY A 22 2.64 24.27 -51.72
N GLY A 23 2.64 22.95 -51.49
CA GLY A 23 3.66 22.03 -52.00
C GLY A 23 3.39 20.58 -51.61
N CYS A 24 3.97 19.64 -52.37
CA CYS A 24 3.85 18.20 -52.14
C CYS A 24 5.26 17.58 -52.01
N PRO A 25 5.69 17.13 -50.82
CA PRO A 25 6.98 16.49 -50.68
C PRO A 25 6.95 15.13 -51.38
N ALA A 26 7.88 14.92 -52.30
CA ALA A 26 7.91 13.72 -53.13
C ALA A 26 9.33 13.45 -53.64
N ASP A 27 9.68 12.17 -53.74
CA ASP A 27 10.95 11.72 -54.30
C ASP A 27 10.74 11.18 -55.71
N TRP A 28 11.32 11.88 -56.69
CA TRP A 28 11.14 11.59 -58.10
C TRP A 28 11.59 10.17 -58.49
N ILE A 29 12.60 9.63 -57.81
CA ILE A 29 13.19 8.31 -58.11
C ILE A 29 12.16 7.19 -57.88
N TRP A 30 11.30 7.35 -56.88
CA TRP A 30 10.32 6.32 -56.49
C TRP A 30 9.00 6.43 -57.25
N LEU A 31 8.72 7.58 -57.87
CA LEU A 31 7.43 7.88 -58.49
C LEU A 31 7.43 7.63 -60.00
N VAL A 32 8.56 7.83 -60.68
CA VAL A 32 8.67 7.57 -62.11
C VAL A 32 8.94 6.08 -62.32
N PRO A 33 8.14 5.37 -63.14
CA PRO A 33 8.39 3.97 -63.40
C PRO A 33 9.73 3.78 -64.15
N PRO A 34 10.50 2.72 -63.83
CA PRO A 34 11.83 2.52 -64.39
C PRO A 34 11.82 2.22 -65.90
N VAL A 35 10.70 1.70 -66.41
CA VAL A 35 10.48 1.43 -67.84
C VAL A 35 9.42 2.40 -68.33
N SER A 36 9.69 3.05 -69.46
CA SER A 36 8.75 3.98 -70.10
C SER A 36 8.30 5.14 -69.19
N GLY A 37 9.19 5.63 -68.30
CA GLY A 37 8.90 6.80 -67.48
C GLY A 37 8.52 8.03 -68.30
N SER A 38 9.13 8.20 -69.47
CA SER A 38 8.93 9.35 -70.35
C SER A 38 7.51 9.54 -70.90
N ILE A 39 6.69 8.48 -70.88
CA ILE A 39 5.29 8.54 -71.31
C ILE A 39 4.31 8.73 -70.13
N THR A 40 4.81 8.89 -68.91
CA THR A 40 3.98 9.18 -67.73
C THR A 40 4.01 10.69 -67.39
N PRO A 41 2.89 11.28 -66.94
CA PRO A 41 2.80 12.71 -66.65
C PRO A 41 3.67 13.19 -65.47
N VAL A 42 4.15 12.25 -64.64
CA VAL A 42 5.06 12.52 -63.50
C VAL A 42 6.48 12.81 -63.99
N PHE A 43 6.83 12.37 -65.19
CA PHE A 43 8.14 12.64 -65.79
C PHE A 43 8.33 14.14 -66.05
N HIS A 44 9.54 14.66 -65.81
CA HIS A 44 9.91 16.09 -65.84
C HIS A 44 9.29 17.00 -64.76
N GLN A 45 8.60 16.48 -63.75
CA GLN A 45 8.13 17.33 -62.65
C GLN A 45 9.15 17.46 -61.54
N GLU A 46 9.57 18.70 -61.27
CA GLU A 46 10.46 19.02 -60.16
C GLU A 46 9.67 18.93 -58.84
N MET A 47 10.12 18.05 -57.94
CA MET A 47 9.52 17.85 -56.63
C MET A 47 10.60 17.96 -55.56
N LEU A 48 10.34 18.74 -54.53
CA LEU A 48 11.24 18.88 -53.39
C LEU A 48 10.93 17.80 -52.37
N ASN A 49 11.90 16.96 -52.05
CA ASN A 49 11.77 16.00 -50.95
C ASN A 49 12.18 16.69 -49.64
N TYR A 50 11.19 17.07 -48.82
CA TYR A 50 11.43 17.65 -47.50
C TYR A 50 10.57 16.97 -46.44
N VAL A 51 11.12 16.86 -45.23
CA VAL A 51 10.43 16.29 -44.07
C VAL A 51 10.15 17.41 -43.07
N LEU A 52 8.87 17.66 -42.78
CA LEU A 52 8.44 18.54 -41.70
C LEU A 52 8.40 17.75 -40.39
N SER A 53 9.38 17.97 -39.52
CA SER A 53 9.37 17.44 -38.16
C SER A 53 8.98 18.56 -37.19
N LEU A 54 8.07 18.27 -36.24
CA LEU A 54 7.80 19.19 -35.12
C LEU A 54 9.02 19.21 -34.20
N PHE A 55 9.87 20.22 -34.36
CA PHE A 55 11.03 20.42 -33.50
C PHE A 55 10.62 21.03 -32.15
N TYR A 56 10.54 20.20 -31.10
CA TYR A 56 10.47 20.66 -29.71
C TYR A 56 11.88 21.03 -29.22
N TYR A 57 12.35 22.23 -29.55
CA TYR A 57 13.53 22.76 -28.88
C TYR A 57 13.16 23.26 -27.48
N TYR A 58 14.04 22.99 -26.52
CA TYR A 58 13.94 23.57 -25.19
C TYR A 58 14.06 25.09 -25.30
N GLN A 59 12.95 25.80 -25.14
CA GLN A 59 12.95 27.25 -25.09
C GLN A 59 13.32 27.71 -23.69
N ILE A 60 14.15 28.74 -23.60
CA ILE A 60 14.42 29.42 -22.33
C ILE A 60 13.09 29.97 -21.82
N GLU A 61 12.84 29.82 -20.52
CA GLU A 61 11.62 30.29 -19.87
C GLU A 61 11.30 31.73 -20.30
N PRO A 62 10.10 32.00 -20.81
CA PRO A 62 9.79 33.25 -21.51
C PRO A 62 9.97 34.48 -20.61
N TRP A 63 9.82 34.37 -19.29
CA TRP A 63 10.03 35.51 -18.37
C TRP A 63 11.51 35.90 -18.19
N LYS A 64 12.47 35.07 -18.61
CA LYS A 64 13.90 35.41 -18.61
C LYS A 64 14.30 36.23 -19.84
N THR A 65 13.62 36.06 -20.97
CA THR A 65 13.96 36.70 -22.25
C THR A 65 12.97 37.77 -22.68
N HIS A 66 11.76 37.80 -22.12
CA HIS A 66 10.72 38.74 -22.49
C HIS A 66 11.02 40.17 -22.01
N ILE A 67 11.26 41.06 -22.97
CA ILE A 67 11.41 42.50 -22.75
C ILE A 67 10.01 43.13 -22.82
N TRP A 68 9.51 43.61 -21.68
CA TRP A 68 8.21 44.29 -21.62
C TRP A 68 8.34 45.67 -22.28
N GLN A 69 7.66 45.87 -23.42
CA GLN A 69 7.66 47.16 -24.12
C GLN A 69 6.84 48.24 -23.38
N ASP A 70 5.86 47.84 -22.58
CA ASP A 70 5.01 48.74 -21.81
C ASP A 70 5.05 48.35 -20.32
N GLU A 71 5.60 49.24 -19.47
CA GLU A 71 5.80 48.96 -18.04
C GLU A 71 4.49 48.69 -17.28
N LYS A 72 3.34 49.17 -17.80
CA LYS A 72 2.03 48.96 -17.19
C LYS A 72 1.53 47.51 -17.30
N LEU A 73 1.97 46.78 -18.33
CA LEU A 73 1.62 45.38 -18.54
C LEU A 73 2.54 44.42 -17.77
N ARG A 74 3.69 44.91 -17.28
CA ARG A 74 4.61 44.10 -16.49
C ARG A 74 3.92 43.62 -15.22
N PRO A 75 3.82 42.30 -14.97
CA PRO A 75 3.20 41.79 -13.77
C PRO A 75 3.99 42.27 -12.56
N ARG A 76 3.38 43.15 -11.77
CA ARG A 76 3.99 43.64 -10.53
C ARG A 76 4.20 42.46 -9.61
N ARG A 77 5.42 42.33 -9.07
CA ARG A 77 5.76 41.33 -8.06
C ARG A 77 4.79 41.52 -6.89
N ARG A 78 3.80 40.62 -6.78
CA ARG A 78 2.82 40.70 -5.70
C ARG A 78 3.53 40.35 -4.42
N GLU A 79 3.77 41.35 -3.59
CA GLU A 79 4.28 41.14 -2.24
C GLU A 79 3.22 40.36 -1.45
N ILE A 80 3.61 39.17 -0.98
CA ILE A 80 2.74 38.34 -0.16
C ILE A 80 2.60 39.08 1.18
N ARG A 81 1.37 39.51 1.50
CA ARG A 81 1.09 40.16 2.78
C ARG A 81 1.44 39.22 3.94
N PHE A 82 2.03 39.76 5.01
CA PHE A 82 2.41 38.98 6.19
C PHE A 82 1.25 38.13 6.76
N THR A 83 0.02 38.65 6.72
CA THR A 83 -1.18 37.91 7.16
C THR A 83 -1.49 36.67 6.33
N VAL A 84 -1.18 36.68 5.03
CA VAL A 84 -1.30 35.51 4.14
C VAL A 84 -0.20 34.52 4.45
N LEU A 85 1.04 35.00 4.63
CA LEU A 85 2.18 34.16 5.00
C LEU A 85 1.93 33.44 6.33
N VAL A 86 1.44 34.14 7.36
CA VAL A 86 1.10 33.55 8.66
C VAL A 86 0.03 32.46 8.52
N LYS A 87 -1.01 32.67 7.69
CA LYS A 87 -2.03 31.64 7.43
C LYS A 87 -1.46 30.42 6.72
N VAL A 88 -0.57 30.61 5.75
CA VAL A 88 0.10 29.52 5.04
C VAL A 88 1.03 28.75 5.98
N VAL A 89 1.80 29.45 6.81
CA VAL A 89 2.70 28.85 7.81
C VAL A 89 1.90 28.11 8.89
N PHE A 90 0.77 28.65 9.34
CA PHE A 90 -0.13 27.97 10.28
C PHE A 90 -0.74 26.71 9.65
N PHE A 91 -1.19 26.78 8.40
CA PHE A 91 -1.70 25.62 7.69
C PHE A 91 -0.62 24.55 7.47
N ALA A 92 0.57 24.97 7.05
CA ALA A 92 1.72 24.10 6.88
C ALA A 92 2.16 23.48 8.21
N SER A 93 2.13 24.24 9.32
CA SER A 93 2.48 23.71 10.64
C SER A 93 1.43 22.74 11.16
N VAL A 94 0.14 22.94 10.91
CA VAL A 94 -0.92 21.98 11.23
C VAL A 94 -0.76 20.68 10.43
N LEU A 95 -0.47 20.78 9.13
CA LEU A 95 -0.16 19.62 8.30
C LEU A 95 1.11 18.89 8.77
N MET A 96 2.18 19.65 9.03
CA MET A 96 3.43 19.09 9.55
C MET A 96 3.23 18.44 10.92
N ARG A 97 2.44 19.02 11.83
CA ARG A 97 2.14 18.40 13.13
C ARG A 97 1.38 17.08 12.96
N LYS A 98 0.50 16.99 11.95
CA LYS A 98 -0.24 15.76 11.60
C LYS A 98 0.64 14.71 10.94
N VAL A 99 1.65 15.12 10.16
CA VAL A 99 2.64 14.22 9.53
C VAL A 99 3.75 13.81 10.51
N MET A 100 4.09 14.68 11.46
CA MET A 100 5.12 14.46 12.48
C MET A 100 4.60 13.71 13.71
N ALA A 101 3.28 13.56 13.87
CA ALA A 101 2.71 12.62 14.82
C ALA A 101 3.02 11.20 14.31
N SER A 102 4.17 10.65 14.74
CA SER A 102 4.53 9.27 14.45
C SER A 102 3.38 8.35 14.88
N PRO A 103 2.98 7.38 14.06
CA PRO A 103 1.95 6.42 14.45
C PRO A 103 2.35 5.74 15.76
N VAL A 104 1.37 5.57 16.65
CA VAL A 104 1.56 4.90 17.95
C VAL A 104 2.20 3.54 17.73
N ARG A 105 3.22 3.20 18.54
CA ARG A 105 3.94 1.92 18.41
C ARG A 105 3.07 0.80 18.98
N ALA A 106 2.88 -0.26 18.19
CA ALA A 106 2.15 -1.45 18.59
C ALA A 106 3.04 -2.69 18.43
N THR A 107 3.32 -3.37 19.54
CA THR A 107 4.16 -4.58 19.53
C THR A 107 3.26 -5.81 19.63
N VAL A 108 3.38 -6.71 18.65
CA VAL A 108 2.68 -7.99 18.62
C VAL A 108 3.64 -9.09 19.06
N LEU A 109 3.41 -9.64 20.24
CA LEU A 109 4.15 -10.79 20.77
C LEU A 109 3.45 -12.09 20.38
N PHE A 110 4.23 -13.08 20.00
CA PHE A 110 3.70 -14.42 19.77
C PHE A 110 4.54 -15.52 20.40
N ALA A 111 3.86 -16.60 20.76
CA ALA A 111 4.46 -17.88 21.12
C ALA A 111 3.66 -19.02 20.49
N THR A 112 4.37 -19.97 19.91
CA THR A 112 3.82 -21.04 19.07
C THR A 112 4.72 -22.26 19.06
N GLU A 113 4.17 -23.47 18.96
CA GLU A 113 4.97 -24.67 18.58
C GLU A 113 4.79 -25.02 17.10
N THR A 114 3.54 -24.98 16.61
CA THR A 114 3.18 -25.46 15.25
C THR A 114 3.14 -24.34 14.19
N GLY A 115 3.51 -23.11 14.54
CA GLY A 115 3.46 -21.94 13.65
C GLY A 115 2.10 -21.25 13.49
N LYS A 116 1.00 -21.80 14.03
CA LYS A 116 -0.36 -21.21 13.89
C LYS A 116 -0.46 -19.82 14.53
N SER A 117 -0.01 -19.67 15.78
CA SER A 117 -0.08 -18.37 16.49
C SER A 117 0.79 -17.32 15.82
N GLU A 118 1.91 -17.72 15.21
CA GLU A 118 2.80 -16.83 14.45
C GLU A 118 2.13 -16.31 13.17
N ALA A 119 1.42 -17.19 12.44
CA ALA A 119 0.66 -16.77 11.26
C ALA A 119 -0.43 -15.75 11.64
N LEU A 120 -1.20 -16.02 12.70
CA LEU A 120 -2.23 -15.09 13.20
C LEU A 120 -1.62 -13.78 13.72
N ALA A 121 -0.45 -13.82 14.36
CA ALA A 121 0.25 -12.61 14.80
C ALA A 121 0.68 -11.72 13.63
N ARG A 122 1.14 -12.31 12.53
CA ARG A 122 1.44 -11.56 11.29
C ARG A 122 0.19 -10.96 10.68
N ASP A 123 -0.90 -11.72 10.65
CA ASP A 123 -2.20 -11.24 10.17
C ASP A 123 -2.73 -10.08 11.03
N LEU A 124 -2.55 -10.15 12.35
CA LEU A 124 -2.88 -9.08 13.30
C LEU A 124 -2.04 -7.83 13.04
N ALA A 125 -0.73 -7.99 12.85
CA ALA A 125 0.15 -6.88 12.54
C ALA A 125 -0.21 -6.23 11.19
N ALA A 126 -0.59 -7.03 10.18
CA ALA A 126 -1.08 -6.49 8.92
C ALA A 126 -2.33 -5.64 9.12
N LEU A 127 -3.28 -6.07 9.96
CA LEU A 127 -4.47 -5.29 10.32
C LEU A 127 -4.13 -4.00 11.07
N PHE A 128 -3.22 -4.06 12.04
CA PHE A 128 -2.85 -2.88 12.84
C PHE A 128 -1.96 -1.90 12.06
N SER A 129 -1.22 -2.35 11.05
CA SER A 129 -0.32 -1.51 10.24
C SER A 129 -1.03 -0.36 9.50
N TYR A 130 -2.36 -0.47 9.33
CA TYR A 130 -3.17 0.59 8.73
C TYR A 130 -3.29 1.85 9.60
N ALA A 131 -3.09 1.74 10.92
CA ALA A 131 -3.27 2.83 11.88
C ALA A 131 -2.08 3.00 12.84
N PHE A 132 -1.28 1.95 13.04
CA PHE A 132 -0.24 1.87 14.06
C PHE A 132 1.10 1.46 13.43
N ASN A 133 2.20 1.80 14.11
CA ASN A 133 3.52 1.30 13.75
C ASN A 133 3.71 -0.08 14.39
N THR A 134 3.38 -1.14 13.64
CA THR A 134 3.36 -2.50 14.16
C THR A 134 4.69 -3.21 14.06
N LYS A 135 5.09 -3.93 15.11
CA LYS A 135 6.25 -4.82 15.12
C LYS A 135 5.86 -6.20 15.64
N VAL A 136 6.12 -7.25 14.87
CA VAL A 136 5.95 -8.65 15.32
C VAL A 136 7.23 -9.16 15.94
N VAL A 137 7.15 -9.72 17.14
CA VAL A 137 8.31 -10.23 17.89
C VAL A 137 7.96 -11.57 18.53
N CYS A 138 8.85 -12.55 18.42
CA CYS A 138 8.73 -13.81 19.16
C CYS A 138 8.98 -13.56 20.64
N MET A 139 8.19 -14.17 21.53
CA MET A 139 8.35 -14.01 22.98
C MET A 139 9.77 -14.34 23.48
N GLU A 140 10.44 -15.32 22.90
CA GLU A 140 11.82 -15.68 23.25
C GLU A 140 12.84 -14.56 22.99
N GLN A 141 12.60 -13.76 21.95
CA GLN A 141 13.47 -12.65 21.55
C GLN A 141 13.11 -11.34 22.24
N TYR A 142 11.97 -11.29 22.94
CA TYR A 142 11.48 -10.09 23.61
C TYR A 142 12.16 -9.90 24.97
N LYS A 143 12.62 -8.67 25.23
CA LYS A 143 13.26 -8.31 26.50
C LYS A 143 12.22 -7.70 27.42
N ALA A 144 12.10 -8.24 28.64
CA ALA A 144 11.20 -7.75 29.68
C ALA A 144 11.33 -6.24 29.95
N ASN A 145 12.54 -5.70 29.91
CA ASN A 145 12.80 -4.27 30.14
C ASN A 145 12.12 -3.36 29.10
N THR A 146 11.80 -3.87 27.91
CA THR A 146 11.14 -3.09 26.85
C THR A 146 9.67 -2.81 27.18
N LEU A 147 9.06 -3.56 28.12
CA LEU A 147 7.66 -3.34 28.54
C LEU A 147 7.40 -1.91 29.02
N GLU A 148 8.38 -1.26 29.63
CA GLU A 148 8.22 0.11 30.15
C GLU A 148 8.11 1.17 29.03
N GLU A 149 8.59 0.86 27.83
CA GLU A 149 8.55 1.76 26.68
C GLU A 149 7.35 1.51 25.75
N GLU A 150 6.60 0.42 25.99
CA GLU A 150 5.47 0.04 25.15
C GLU A 150 4.29 0.98 25.35
N GLN A 151 3.56 1.23 24.26
CA GLN A 151 2.29 1.97 24.29
C GLN A 151 1.10 1.03 24.13
N LEU A 152 1.22 0.07 23.21
CA LEU A 152 0.23 -0.96 22.94
C LEU A 152 0.92 -2.32 22.73
N LEU A 153 0.55 -3.30 23.56
CA LEU A 153 1.05 -4.66 23.51
C LEU A 153 -0.07 -5.63 23.10
N LEU A 154 0.09 -6.34 22.01
CA LEU A 154 -0.85 -7.36 21.55
C LEU A 154 -0.18 -8.72 21.70
N VAL A 155 -0.86 -9.68 22.31
CA VAL A 155 -0.29 -11.01 22.57
C VAL A 155 -1.12 -12.07 21.86
N VAL A 156 -0.47 -12.91 21.05
CA VAL A 156 -1.09 -14.04 20.36
C VAL A 156 -0.33 -15.32 20.74
N THR A 157 -0.92 -16.17 21.57
CA THR A 157 -0.20 -17.34 22.09
C THR A 157 -1.05 -18.59 22.09
N SER A 158 -0.42 -19.73 21.82
CA SER A 158 -1.03 -21.05 22.00
C SER A 158 -0.73 -21.60 23.39
N THR A 159 -1.59 -22.46 23.90
CA THR A 159 -1.34 -23.23 25.12
C THR A 159 -0.92 -24.65 24.76
N PHE A 160 0.08 -25.20 25.45
CA PHE A 160 0.61 -26.55 25.24
C PHE A 160 0.55 -27.41 26.51
N ASP A 161 0.58 -28.73 26.32
CA ASP A 161 0.49 -29.72 27.40
C ASP A 161 -0.71 -29.50 28.34
N ASN A 162 -0.47 -29.34 29.64
CA ASN A 162 -1.48 -29.17 30.68
C ASN A 162 -1.67 -27.70 31.08
N GLY A 163 -1.74 -26.80 30.09
CA GLY A 163 -1.89 -25.37 30.34
C GLY A 163 -0.58 -24.57 30.35
N ASP A 164 0.53 -25.17 29.90
CA ASP A 164 1.83 -24.50 29.90
C ASP A 164 2.04 -23.64 28.64
N CYS A 165 3.04 -22.77 28.70
CA CYS A 165 3.44 -21.97 27.56
C CYS A 165 4.17 -22.83 26.51
N PRO A 166 4.15 -22.41 25.24
CA PRO A 166 5.04 -22.96 24.22
C PRO A 166 6.50 -22.78 24.62
N SER A 167 7.38 -23.58 24.04
CA SER A 167 8.84 -23.58 24.19
C SER A 167 9.43 -22.18 24.03
N ASN A 168 9.04 -21.46 22.97
CA ASN A 168 9.45 -20.08 22.69
C ASN A 168 8.78 -19.01 23.59
N GLY A 169 7.88 -19.40 24.50
CA GLY A 169 7.26 -18.53 25.50
C GLY A 169 7.90 -18.63 26.90
N GLN A 170 8.71 -19.66 27.17
CA GLN A 170 9.19 -19.97 28.53
C GLN A 170 10.05 -18.86 29.15
N THR A 171 10.95 -18.27 28.35
CA THR A 171 11.84 -17.20 28.81
C THR A 171 11.03 -15.99 29.26
N MET A 172 10.08 -15.56 28.43
CA MET A 172 9.20 -14.44 28.75
C MET A 172 8.27 -14.77 29.93
N LYS A 173 7.70 -15.98 30.00
CA LYS A 173 6.90 -16.42 31.15
C LYS A 173 7.69 -16.21 32.45
N LYS A 174 8.89 -16.78 32.56
CA LYS A 174 9.73 -16.64 33.76
C LYS A 174 9.99 -15.18 34.12
N SER A 175 10.37 -14.36 33.14
CA SER A 175 10.63 -12.93 33.37
C SER A 175 9.38 -12.15 33.80
N LEU A 176 8.24 -12.38 33.14
CA LEU A 176 6.98 -11.70 33.43
C LEU A 176 6.48 -12.03 34.84
N PHE A 177 6.52 -13.32 35.23
CA PHE A 177 6.06 -13.76 36.55
C PHE A 177 6.96 -13.28 37.69
N MET A 178 8.25 -13.10 37.45
CA MET A 178 9.20 -12.52 38.42
C MET A 178 9.01 -11.01 38.63
N MET A 179 8.48 -10.28 37.64
CA MET A 179 8.21 -8.85 37.78
C MET A 179 7.09 -8.59 38.78
N LYS A 180 7.31 -7.61 39.67
CA LYS A 180 6.37 -7.22 40.72
C LYS A 180 5.57 -5.99 40.36
N GLU A 181 6.19 -5.00 39.73
CA GLU A 181 5.60 -3.71 39.41
C GLU A 181 6.10 -3.23 38.04
N LEU A 182 5.30 -2.43 37.36
CA LEU A 182 5.65 -1.72 36.13
C LEU A 182 5.63 -0.21 36.40
N GLY A 183 6.67 0.50 35.96
CA GLY A 183 6.75 1.96 36.09
C GLY A 183 5.84 2.73 35.12
N HIS A 184 5.39 2.09 34.03
CA HIS A 184 4.60 2.71 32.98
C HIS A 184 3.32 1.91 32.68
N THR A 185 2.19 2.62 32.62
CA THR A 185 0.90 2.03 32.24
C THR A 185 0.75 2.02 30.73
N PHE A 186 0.77 0.84 30.12
CA PHE A 186 0.46 0.64 28.71
C PHE A 186 -0.87 -0.10 28.53
N ARG A 187 -1.35 -0.13 27.28
CA ARG A 187 -2.55 -0.90 26.91
C ARG A 187 -2.19 -2.25 26.36
N TYR A 188 -3.00 -3.26 26.63
CA TYR A 188 -2.76 -4.60 26.08
C TYR A 188 -4.03 -5.34 25.71
N ALA A 189 -3.89 -6.32 24.82
CA ALA A 189 -4.95 -7.28 24.50
C ALA A 189 -4.34 -8.66 24.21
N VAL A 190 -5.02 -9.72 24.62
CA VAL A 190 -4.53 -11.09 24.50
C VAL A 190 -5.49 -11.94 23.67
N PHE A 191 -4.94 -12.76 22.78
CA PHE A 191 -5.65 -13.81 22.07
C PHE A 191 -4.96 -15.15 22.29
N GLY A 192 -5.70 -16.09 22.87
CA GLY A 192 -5.27 -17.44 23.16
C GLY A 192 -5.73 -18.42 22.10
N LEU A 193 -4.82 -19.24 21.59
CA LEU A 193 -5.15 -20.44 20.82
C LEU A 193 -5.14 -21.65 21.76
N GLY A 194 -6.14 -22.50 21.64
CA GLY A 194 -6.24 -23.73 22.41
C GLY A 194 -7.18 -24.73 21.75
N SER A 195 -7.42 -25.84 22.43
CA SER A 195 -8.42 -26.82 22.01
C SER A 195 -9.29 -27.17 23.22
N SER A 196 -10.61 -27.13 23.03
CA SER A 196 -11.59 -27.50 24.05
C SER A 196 -11.52 -28.98 24.46
N MET A 197 -10.74 -29.80 23.74
CA MET A 197 -10.40 -31.16 24.12
C MET A 197 -9.58 -31.23 25.42
N TYR A 198 -8.85 -30.17 25.76
CA TYR A 198 -8.00 -30.12 26.94
C TYR A 198 -8.69 -29.37 28.09
N PRO A 199 -8.58 -29.85 29.34
CA PRO A 199 -9.23 -29.20 30.49
C PRO A 199 -8.79 -27.75 30.72
N GLN A 200 -7.53 -27.44 30.43
CA GLN A 200 -6.93 -26.11 30.60
C GLN A 200 -6.98 -25.32 29.30
N PHE A 201 -8.19 -24.97 28.87
CA PHE A 201 -8.42 -24.23 27.64
C PHE A 201 -7.83 -22.82 27.72
N CYS A 202 -6.92 -22.48 26.78
CA CYS A 202 -6.25 -21.18 26.69
C CYS A 202 -5.55 -20.71 27.97
N ALA A 203 -5.18 -21.61 28.88
CA ALA A 203 -4.68 -21.27 30.21
C ALA A 203 -3.47 -20.32 30.18
N PHE A 204 -2.51 -20.50 29.27
CA PHE A 204 -1.35 -19.62 29.20
C PHE A 204 -1.69 -18.19 28.76
N ALA A 205 -2.71 -18.01 27.92
CA ALA A 205 -3.20 -16.69 27.53
C ALA A 205 -3.84 -15.97 28.72
N HIS A 206 -4.66 -16.69 29.50
CA HIS A 206 -5.26 -16.19 30.74
C HIS A 206 -4.23 -15.84 31.81
N ASP A 207 -3.20 -16.66 31.96
CA ASP A 207 -2.06 -16.42 32.84
C ASP A 207 -1.36 -15.08 32.51
N ILE A 208 -1.12 -14.81 31.23
CA ILE A 208 -0.54 -13.54 30.78
C ILE A 208 -1.49 -12.38 31.04
N ASP A 209 -2.77 -12.52 30.69
CA ASP A 209 -3.79 -11.48 30.87
C ASP A 209 -3.90 -11.07 32.35
N GLN A 210 -4.08 -12.05 33.24
CA GLN A 210 -4.13 -11.82 34.68
C GLN A 210 -2.84 -11.16 35.20
N LYS A 211 -1.68 -11.63 34.74
CA LYS A 211 -0.41 -11.08 35.20
C LYS A 211 -0.20 -9.64 34.72
N LEU A 212 -0.55 -9.31 33.48
CA LEU A 212 -0.49 -7.94 32.95
C LEU A 212 -1.48 -7.02 33.68
N SER A 213 -2.69 -7.51 33.97
CA SER A 213 -3.65 -6.78 34.79
C SER A 213 -3.12 -6.51 36.20
N HIS A 214 -2.50 -7.50 36.86
CA HIS A 214 -1.91 -7.34 38.19
C HIS A 214 -0.72 -6.35 38.20
N LEU A 215 0.02 -6.26 37.10
CA LEU A 215 1.12 -5.30 36.94
C LEU A 215 0.65 -3.86 36.67
N GLY A 216 -0.67 -3.63 36.51
CA GLY A 216 -1.26 -2.31 36.30
C GLY A 216 -1.42 -1.90 34.83
N ALA A 217 -1.24 -2.83 33.88
CA ALA A 217 -1.53 -2.56 32.47
C ALA A 217 -3.04 -2.45 32.25
N SER A 218 -3.45 -1.59 31.31
CA SER A 218 -4.86 -1.36 30.99
C SER A 218 -5.33 -2.30 29.89
N GLN A 219 -6.30 -3.16 30.18
CA GLN A 219 -6.87 -4.07 29.19
C GLN A 219 -7.67 -3.26 28.15
N LEU A 220 -7.34 -3.47 26.88
CA LEU A 220 -7.97 -2.79 25.73
C LEU A 220 -9.24 -3.50 25.27
N ALA A 221 -9.19 -4.83 25.22
CA ALA A 221 -10.29 -5.69 24.82
C ALA A 221 -10.22 -6.99 25.64
N PRO A 222 -11.37 -7.65 25.90
CA PRO A 222 -11.39 -8.94 26.58
C PRO A 222 -10.49 -9.97 25.88
N THR A 223 -9.93 -10.89 26.66
CA THR A 223 -9.14 -12.01 26.14
C THR A 223 -9.96 -12.82 25.15
N GLY A 224 -9.46 -12.93 23.93
CA GLY A 224 -10.08 -13.75 22.89
C GLY A 224 -9.58 -15.18 22.95
N GLU A 225 -10.45 -16.14 22.66
CA GLU A 225 -10.14 -17.56 22.68
C GLU A 225 -10.45 -18.19 21.32
N GLY A 226 -9.47 -18.89 20.75
CA GLY A 226 -9.59 -19.58 19.47
C GLY A 226 -9.51 -21.09 19.65
N ASP A 227 -10.68 -21.75 19.68
CA ASP A 227 -10.78 -23.20 19.76
C ASP A 227 -10.45 -23.87 18.41
N GLU A 228 -9.41 -24.70 18.40
CA GLU A 228 -8.99 -25.49 17.25
C GLU A 228 -10.10 -26.39 16.70
N LEU A 229 -11.02 -26.85 17.56
CA LEU A 229 -12.14 -27.70 17.17
C LEU A 229 -13.37 -26.90 16.70
N SER A 230 -13.44 -25.61 17.02
CA SER A 230 -14.65 -24.79 16.89
C SER A 230 -14.37 -23.41 16.31
N GLY A 231 -13.86 -23.36 15.07
CA GLY A 231 -13.78 -22.10 14.32
C GLY A 231 -12.74 -21.10 14.83
N GLN A 232 -11.53 -21.57 15.13
CA GLN A 232 -10.40 -20.76 15.62
C GLN A 232 -10.16 -19.45 14.83
N GLU A 233 -10.18 -19.51 13.50
CA GLU A 233 -9.93 -18.33 12.65
C GLU A 233 -11.06 -17.31 12.73
N ASP A 234 -12.31 -17.74 12.82
CA ASP A 234 -13.47 -16.83 12.86
C ASP A 234 -13.54 -16.10 14.21
N ALA A 235 -13.22 -16.81 15.29
CA ALA A 235 -13.05 -16.22 16.62
C ALA A 235 -11.92 -15.18 16.61
N PHE A 236 -10.76 -15.52 16.01
CA PHE A 236 -9.64 -14.60 15.85
C PHE A 236 -10.02 -13.36 15.05
N ARG A 237 -10.67 -13.50 13.89
CA ARG A 237 -11.07 -12.36 13.04
C ARG A 237 -12.03 -11.44 13.77
N SER A 238 -13.02 -12.00 14.46
CA SER A 238 -14.00 -11.25 15.25
C SER A 238 -13.31 -10.44 16.35
N TRP A 239 -12.42 -11.09 17.09
CA TRP A 239 -11.62 -10.45 18.14
C TRP A 239 -10.69 -9.38 17.57
N ALA A 240 -9.94 -9.68 16.50
CA ALA A 240 -8.98 -8.76 15.90
C ALA A 240 -9.64 -7.46 15.42
N VAL A 241 -10.82 -7.55 14.81
CA VAL A 241 -11.59 -6.37 14.36
C VAL A 241 -12.09 -5.55 15.55
N GLN A 242 -12.61 -6.19 16.60
CA GLN A 242 -13.08 -5.50 17.80
C GLN A 242 -11.92 -4.79 18.51
N THR A 243 -10.81 -5.48 18.73
CA THR A 243 -9.60 -4.94 19.35
C THR A 243 -9.00 -3.80 18.51
N PHE A 244 -8.99 -3.92 17.18
CA PHE A 244 -8.53 -2.84 16.30
C PHE A 244 -9.41 -1.59 16.41
N ARG A 245 -10.75 -1.75 16.44
CA ARG A 245 -11.68 -0.62 16.64
C ARG A 245 -11.48 0.05 18.00
N ALA A 246 -11.35 -0.74 19.07
CA ALA A 246 -11.06 -0.25 20.41
C ALA A 246 -9.71 0.49 20.47
N ALA A 247 -8.68 -0.02 19.79
CA ALA A 247 -7.38 0.65 19.68
C ALA A 247 -7.51 2.01 18.98
N CYS A 248 -8.19 2.05 17.84
CA CYS A 248 -8.39 3.30 17.11
C CYS A 248 -9.16 4.35 17.93
N GLU A 249 -10.14 3.91 18.74
CA GLU A 249 -10.89 4.80 19.63
C GLU A 249 -10.04 5.31 20.80
N THR A 250 -9.31 4.42 21.47
CA THR A 250 -8.50 4.77 22.65
C THR A 250 -7.26 5.62 22.35
N PHE A 251 -6.72 5.52 21.13
CA PHE A 251 -5.57 6.31 20.68
C PHE A 251 -5.97 7.50 19.77
N ASP A 252 -7.27 7.81 19.68
CA ASP A 252 -7.86 8.87 18.84
C ASP A 252 -7.30 8.91 17.41
N VAL A 253 -7.18 7.73 16.79
CA VAL A 253 -6.74 7.63 15.40
C VAL A 253 -7.89 8.12 14.50
N GLN A 254 -7.81 9.38 14.08
CA GLN A 254 -8.84 10.06 13.29
C GLN A 254 -8.94 9.55 11.85
N SER A 255 -9.60 8.41 11.70
CA SER A 255 -10.11 7.89 10.42
C SER A 255 -11.27 6.92 10.68
N LYS A 256 -12.20 7.30 11.58
CA LYS A 256 -13.38 6.52 11.99
C LYS A 256 -14.26 6.01 10.83
N HIS A 257 -14.10 6.53 9.61
CA HIS A 257 -14.92 6.18 8.44
C HIS A 257 -14.16 5.75 7.17
N CYS A 258 -12.82 5.66 7.17
CA CYS A 258 -12.09 5.40 5.92
C CYS A 258 -10.90 4.41 6.05
N ILE A 259 -10.74 3.72 7.17
CA ILE A 259 -9.79 2.61 7.22
C ILE A 259 -10.45 1.42 6.54
N GLN A 260 -10.07 1.15 5.29
CA GLN A 260 -10.48 -0.05 4.57
C GLN A 260 -9.77 -1.25 5.20
N ILE A 261 -10.44 -1.91 6.14
CA ILE A 261 -10.00 -3.18 6.70
C ILE A 261 -9.88 -4.21 5.56
N PRO A 262 -8.85 -5.08 5.54
CA PRO A 262 -8.72 -6.10 4.50
C PRO A 262 -9.97 -6.96 4.39
N LYS A 263 -10.36 -7.32 3.15
CA LYS A 263 -11.58 -8.12 2.87
C LYS A 263 -11.64 -9.42 3.69
N ARG A 264 -10.51 -10.04 4.03
CA ARG A 264 -10.40 -11.24 4.88
C ARG A 264 -11.10 -11.10 6.25
N TYR A 265 -11.22 -9.89 6.78
CA TYR A 265 -11.87 -9.60 8.06
C TYR A 265 -13.31 -9.08 7.92
N ILE A 266 -13.82 -8.90 6.70
CA ILE A 266 -15.15 -8.34 6.40
C ILE A 266 -16.06 -9.40 5.78
N SER A 267 -15.53 -10.29 4.93
CA SER A 267 -16.31 -11.31 4.26
C SER A 267 -16.28 -12.63 5.05
N ASN A 268 -17.45 -13.10 5.47
CA ASN A 268 -17.69 -14.54 5.55
C ASN A 268 -17.35 -15.08 4.16
N ALA A 269 -16.33 -15.93 4.04
CA ALA A 269 -15.77 -16.30 2.75
C ALA A 269 -16.77 -17.10 1.91
N THR A 270 -17.67 -16.41 1.21
CA THR A 270 -18.44 -16.93 0.10
C THR A 270 -17.54 -16.85 -1.12
N TRP A 271 -17.24 -18.01 -1.71
CA TRP A 271 -16.53 -18.09 -2.98
C TRP A 271 -17.33 -17.30 -4.04
N GLU A 272 -16.75 -16.21 -4.54
CA GLU A 272 -17.34 -15.38 -5.60
C GLU A 272 -16.54 -15.57 -6.89
N PRO A 273 -17.06 -16.28 -7.89
CA PRO A 273 -16.33 -16.61 -9.12
C PRO A 273 -15.84 -15.38 -9.91
N GLU A 274 -16.47 -14.23 -9.73
CA GLU A 274 -16.11 -12.98 -10.43
C GLU A 274 -14.84 -12.33 -9.87
N GLN A 275 -14.43 -12.64 -8.63
CA GLN A 275 -13.25 -12.05 -7.99
C GLN A 275 -11.97 -12.88 -8.18
N TYR A 276 -12.07 -14.07 -8.77
CA TYR A 276 -10.95 -14.99 -8.97
C TYR A 276 -10.83 -15.38 -10.44
N LYS A 277 -9.67 -15.16 -11.03
CA LYS A 277 -9.37 -15.64 -12.39
C LYS A 277 -8.71 -17.01 -12.31
N LEU A 278 -9.32 -18.02 -12.90
CA LEU A 278 -8.72 -19.34 -13.09
C LEU A 278 -7.48 -19.20 -13.97
N THR A 279 -6.30 -19.38 -13.39
CA THR A 279 -5.05 -19.58 -14.13
C THR A 279 -4.71 -21.05 -14.17
N GLN A 280 -4.48 -21.59 -15.36
CA GLN A 280 -3.97 -22.95 -15.52
C GLN A 280 -2.50 -22.97 -15.09
N SER A 281 -2.18 -23.72 -14.04
CA SER A 281 -0.79 -24.08 -13.71
C SER A 281 -0.24 -24.95 -14.85
N PRO A 282 0.91 -24.61 -15.46
CA PRO A 282 1.53 -25.44 -16.50
C PRO A 282 2.17 -26.71 -15.91
N GLU A 283 2.27 -26.85 -14.59
CA GLU A 283 2.86 -28.02 -13.94
C GLU A 283 1.79 -28.86 -13.21
N PRO A 284 1.82 -30.20 -13.35
CA PRO A 284 0.99 -31.09 -12.55
C PRO A 284 1.44 -30.98 -11.08
N GLN A 285 0.50 -30.68 -10.19
CA GLN A 285 0.74 -30.77 -8.76
C GLN A 285 0.90 -32.24 -8.37
N ASP A 286 2.13 -32.67 -8.12
CA ASP A 286 2.41 -33.96 -7.48
C ASP A 286 1.83 -33.94 -6.06
N LEU A 287 0.67 -34.56 -5.88
CA LEU A 287 -0.03 -34.69 -4.59
C LEU A 287 0.56 -35.79 -3.68
N ASN A 288 1.80 -36.21 -3.91
CA ASN A 288 2.48 -37.25 -3.13
C ASN A 288 3.90 -36.84 -2.72
N LYS A 289 4.02 -35.75 -1.96
CA LYS A 289 5.16 -35.49 -1.09
C LYS A 289 4.71 -34.88 0.23
#